data_AF-A0A1I1DD72-F1
#
_entry.id   AF-A0A1I1DD72-F1
#
_cell.length_a   1.000
_cell.length_b   1.000
_cell.length_c   1.000
_cell.angle_alpha   90.00
_cell.angle_beta   90.00
_cell.angle_gamma   90.00
#
_symmetry.space_group_name_H-M   'P 1'
#
loop_
_entity.id
_entity.type
_entity.pdbx_description
1 polymer ?
#
loop_
_entity_poly.entity_id
_entity_poly.type
_entity_poly.pdbx_seq_one_letter_code
_entity_poly.pdbx_strand_id
1 'polypeptide(L)'
;MTAGKVAVALTLLAGFAAAPVLADNRNTAGAPATAVAAQDRFATPLTLRGTLGDAQIEMHLQQKPDPSEGIQGSYVIAGQSAKILLAGESDNADILMEESVNGKDVSGEWAGKLVGNTFSGTWSTTDDAVTKPFALTVQSPRAVK
;
A
#
# COMPACT_ATOMS: atom_id res chain seq x y z
N MET A 1 -15.82 -50.54 -25.44
CA MET A 1 -15.17 -50.68 -26.76
C MET A 1 -14.25 -49.47 -26.91
N THR A 2 -12.93 -49.59 -26.75
CA THR A 2 -11.94 -50.01 -27.78
C THR A 2 -11.98 -49.15 -29.05
N ALA A 3 -10.89 -48.60 -29.59
CA ALA A 3 -9.50 -48.50 -29.11
C ALA A 3 -8.74 -47.46 -29.98
N GLY A 4 -7.57 -46.98 -29.52
CA GLY A 4 -6.63 -46.20 -30.33
C GLY A 4 -5.26 -46.17 -29.66
N LYS A 5 -4.32 -46.97 -30.16
CA LYS A 5 -3.03 -47.27 -29.50
C LYS A 5 -1.84 -46.92 -30.41
N VAL A 6 -0.85 -46.21 -29.84
CA VAL A 6 0.63 -46.40 -30.02
C VAL A 6 1.15 -46.14 -31.47
N ALA A 7 2.22 -45.38 -31.74
CA ALA A 7 3.64 -45.53 -31.39
C ALA A 7 4.39 -44.17 -31.64
N VAL A 8 5.71 -43.97 -31.55
CA VAL A 8 6.91 -44.83 -31.36
C VAL A 8 7.83 -44.20 -30.27
N ALA A 9 8.60 -45.04 -29.57
CA ALA A 9 9.64 -44.69 -28.61
C ALA A 9 11.04 -44.54 -29.24
N LEU A 10 11.94 -43.77 -28.62
CA LEU A 10 13.39 -43.95 -28.79
C LEU A 10 14.10 -43.88 -27.42
N THR A 11 15.03 -44.80 -27.19
CA THR A 11 15.70 -45.04 -25.90
C THR A 11 17.20 -45.21 -26.12
N LEU A 12 17.96 -45.37 -25.01
CA LEU A 12 19.42 -45.65 -24.89
C LEU A 12 20.29 -44.36 -24.84
N LEU A 13 21.32 -44.23 -23.99
CA LEU A 13 21.78 -45.04 -22.83
C LEU A 13 22.69 -44.18 -21.90
N ALA A 14 23.09 -44.77 -20.76
CA ALA A 14 24.01 -44.27 -19.71
C ALA A 14 25.24 -43.44 -20.16
N GLY A 15 25.88 -42.61 -19.33
CA GLY A 15 25.73 -42.32 -17.88
C GLY A 15 27.11 -41.99 -17.27
N PHE A 16 27.20 -41.09 -16.26
CA PHE A 16 28.50 -40.73 -15.65
C PHE A 16 28.39 -40.29 -14.17
N ALA A 17 29.17 -40.99 -13.32
CA ALA A 17 29.73 -40.59 -12.02
C ALA A 17 28.81 -40.03 -10.90
N ALA A 18 29.36 -39.98 -9.67
CA ALA A 18 28.56 -39.91 -8.44
C ALA A 18 29.00 -38.83 -7.43
N ALA A 19 28.01 -38.41 -6.63
CA ALA A 19 28.15 -37.86 -5.26
C ALA A 19 28.65 -36.39 -5.14
N PRO A 20 28.54 -35.74 -3.96
CA PRO A 20 27.57 -34.65 -3.82
C PRO A 20 28.14 -33.32 -3.28
N VAL A 21 27.46 -32.20 -3.53
CA VAL A 21 27.71 -30.94 -2.82
C VAL A 21 26.41 -30.33 -2.32
N LEU A 22 26.35 -30.10 -1.02
CA LEU A 22 25.28 -29.38 -0.34
C LEU A 22 25.41 -27.88 -0.66
N ALA A 23 24.46 -27.32 -1.40
CA ALA A 23 24.35 -25.88 -1.61
C ALA A 23 23.09 -25.35 -0.91
N ASP A 24 23.23 -25.01 0.36
CA ASP A 24 22.22 -24.27 1.15
C ASP A 24 22.13 -22.82 0.62
N ASN A 25 21.55 -22.67 -0.57
CA ASN A 25 21.45 -21.38 -1.23
C ASN A 25 20.26 -20.59 -0.66
N ARG A 26 20.42 -20.13 0.59
CA ARG A 26 19.60 -19.08 1.20
C ARG A 26 19.78 -17.81 0.39
N ASN A 27 19.03 -17.73 -0.71
CA ASN A 27 18.94 -16.50 -1.48
C ASN A 27 18.13 -15.53 -0.61
N THR A 28 18.85 -14.70 0.14
CA THR A 28 18.29 -13.62 0.91
C THR A 28 17.54 -12.68 -0.02
N ALA A 29 16.22 -12.90 -0.11
CA ALA A 29 15.28 -11.88 -0.55
C ALA A 29 15.30 -10.78 0.51
N GLY A 30 16.33 -9.93 0.45
CA GLY A 30 16.35 -8.70 1.23
C GLY A 30 15.14 -7.88 0.83
N ALA A 31 14.26 -7.61 1.78
CA ALA A 31 13.27 -6.55 1.63
C ALA A 31 14.03 -5.29 1.15
N PRO A 32 13.57 -4.64 0.06
CA PRO A 32 14.41 -3.67 -0.62
C PRO A 32 14.64 -2.47 0.29
N ALA A 33 15.89 -2.01 0.36
CA ALA A 33 16.28 -0.88 1.21
C ALA A 33 15.54 0.44 0.88
N THR A 34 14.82 0.49 -0.24
CA THR A 34 13.93 1.58 -0.65
C THR A 34 12.64 1.67 0.16
N ALA A 35 12.05 0.55 0.61
CA ALA A 35 10.83 0.57 1.42
C ALA A 35 11.03 1.31 2.76
N VAL A 36 12.24 1.19 3.32
CA VAL A 36 12.63 1.79 4.60
C VAL A 36 12.59 3.33 4.57
N ALA A 37 12.93 3.95 3.43
CA ALA A 37 13.03 5.40 3.32
C ALA A 37 11.66 6.12 3.24
N ALA A 38 10.63 5.45 2.72
CA ALA A 38 9.26 5.97 2.68
C ALA A 38 8.54 5.75 4.02
N GLN A 39 8.73 4.58 4.64
CA GLN A 39 8.15 4.21 5.92
C GLN A 39 8.54 5.17 7.06
N ASP A 40 9.77 5.68 7.06
CA ASP A 40 10.28 6.65 8.06
C ASP A 40 9.42 7.93 8.17
N ARG A 41 8.74 8.34 7.08
CA ARG A 41 7.82 9.50 7.10
C ARG A 41 6.57 9.30 7.95
N PHE A 42 6.13 8.06 8.12
CA PHE A 42 4.92 7.71 8.87
C PHE A 42 5.20 7.07 10.23
N ALA A 43 6.47 6.80 10.54
CA ALA A 43 6.92 6.37 11.87
C ALA A 43 6.59 7.41 12.96
N THR A 44 6.53 8.70 12.59
CA THR A 44 5.88 9.74 13.40
C THR A 44 4.45 9.97 12.89
N PRO A 45 3.41 9.90 13.74
CA PRO A 45 2.04 10.19 13.33
C PRO A 45 1.88 11.60 12.75
N LEU A 46 1.33 11.67 11.54
CA LEU A 46 1.08 12.90 10.81
C LEU A 46 -0.38 13.34 10.99
N THR A 47 -0.59 14.65 11.13
CA THR A 47 -1.90 15.28 10.96
C THR A 47 -1.84 16.18 9.74
N LEU A 48 -2.80 16.05 8.83
CA LEU A 48 -2.89 16.81 7.59
C LEU A 48 -4.25 17.51 7.50
N ARG A 49 -4.28 18.72 6.93
CA ARG A 49 -5.52 19.48 6.71
C ARG A 49 -5.56 20.11 5.33
N GLY A 50 -6.75 20.20 4.75
CA GLY A 50 -6.98 20.83 3.45
C GLY A 50 -8.29 20.35 2.85
N THR A 51 -8.33 20.17 1.52
CA THR A 51 -9.56 19.86 0.80
C THR A 51 -9.61 18.45 0.19
N LEU A 52 -10.83 17.92 0.11
CA LEU A 52 -11.26 16.79 -0.71
C LEU A 52 -12.47 17.25 -1.55
N GLY A 53 -12.25 17.57 -2.83
CA GLY A 53 -13.18 18.39 -3.59
C GLY A 53 -13.41 19.73 -2.90
N ASP A 54 -14.67 20.10 -2.67
CA ASP A 54 -15.04 21.32 -1.93
C ASP A 54 -15.06 21.13 -0.40
N ALA A 55 -14.92 19.89 0.09
CA ALA A 55 -15.01 19.59 1.53
C ALA A 55 -13.67 19.85 2.22
N GLN A 56 -13.69 20.61 3.33
CA GLN A 56 -12.53 20.71 4.24
C GLN A 56 -12.43 19.44 5.09
N ILE A 57 -11.23 18.87 5.21
CA ILE A 57 -10.98 17.66 5.99
C ILE A 57 -9.76 17.79 6.90
N GLU A 58 -9.76 17.01 7.99
CA GLU A 58 -8.58 16.72 8.80
C GLU A 58 -8.32 15.21 8.74
N MET A 59 -7.10 14.83 8.38
CA MET A 59 -6.65 13.46 8.19
C MET A 59 -5.49 13.17 9.15
N HIS A 60 -5.51 11.99 9.78
CA HIS A 60 -4.39 11.48 10.57
C HIS A 60 -3.87 10.20 9.93
N LEU A 61 -2.57 10.14 9.65
CA LEU A 61 -1.89 8.99 9.06
C LEU A 61 -0.70 8.58 9.94
N GLN A 62 -0.46 7.28 10.07
CA GLN A 62 0.69 6.72 10.78
C GLN A 62 1.03 5.34 10.20
N GLN A 63 2.25 4.87 10.44
CA GLN A 63 2.64 3.50 10.15
C GLN A 63 1.81 2.52 11.00
N LYS A 64 1.55 1.31 10.47
CA LYS A 64 0.96 0.22 11.26
C LYS A 64 1.97 -0.35 12.26
N PRO A 65 1.50 -1.05 13.32
CA PRO A 65 2.40 -1.67 14.31
C PRO A 65 3.35 -2.70 13.70
N ASP A 66 2.92 -3.39 12.64
CA ASP A 66 3.80 -4.14 11.74
C ASP A 66 4.13 -3.26 10.52
N PRO A 67 5.41 -2.87 10.33
CA PRO A 67 5.87 -2.11 9.17
C PRO A 67 5.54 -2.72 7.80
N SER A 68 5.39 -4.05 7.72
CA SER A 68 5.10 -4.76 6.47
C SER A 68 3.63 -4.66 6.05
N GLU A 69 2.73 -4.28 6.96
CA GLU A 69 1.31 -4.05 6.65
C GLU A 69 1.02 -2.64 6.10
N GLY A 70 2.03 -1.76 6.02
CA GLY A 70 1.93 -0.41 5.46
C GLY A 70 1.48 0.67 6.46
N ILE A 71 0.60 1.55 6.02
CA ILE A 71 0.07 2.69 6.76
C ILE A 71 -1.41 2.52 7.11
N GLN A 72 -1.84 3.24 8.14
CA GLN A 72 -3.22 3.30 8.59
C GLN A 72 -3.57 4.72 9.02
N GLY A 73 -4.86 5.01 9.06
CA GLY A 73 -5.30 6.32 9.47
C GLY A 73 -6.81 6.50 9.49
N SER A 74 -7.19 7.76 9.44
CA SER A 74 -8.58 8.17 9.31
C SER A 74 -8.68 9.64 8.95
N TYR A 75 -9.80 10.06 8.37
CA TYR A 75 -10.13 11.47 8.28
C TYR A 75 -11.54 11.78 8.79
N VAL A 76 -11.78 13.07 9.04
CA VAL A 76 -13.09 13.64 9.35
C VAL A 76 -13.35 14.80 8.39
N ILE A 77 -14.61 14.96 7.98
CA ILE A 77 -15.06 16.11 7.21
C ILE A 77 -15.49 17.22 8.17
N ALA A 78 -15.09 18.46 7.90
CA ALA A 78 -15.44 19.60 8.75
C ALA A 78 -16.96 19.73 8.93
N GLY A 79 -17.40 19.86 10.18
CA GLY A 79 -18.83 19.86 10.55
C GLY A 79 -19.46 18.47 10.70
N GLN A 80 -18.72 17.38 10.46
CA GLN A 80 -19.16 16.01 10.70
C GLN A 80 -18.37 15.37 11.85
N SER A 81 -19.02 14.48 12.60
CA SER A 81 -18.40 13.69 13.68
C SER A 81 -17.99 12.28 13.26
N ALA A 82 -18.37 11.84 12.05
CA ALA A 82 -18.03 10.53 11.52
C ALA A 82 -16.55 10.46 11.16
N LYS A 83 -15.84 9.49 11.78
CA LYS A 83 -14.46 9.14 11.45
C LYS A 83 -14.47 8.08 10.35
N ILE A 84 -13.88 8.41 9.21
CA ILE A 84 -13.76 7.53 8.05
C ILE A 84 -12.37 6.89 8.12
N LEU A 85 -12.27 5.57 7.99
CA LEU A 85 -11.02 4.83 8.17
C LEU A 85 -10.21 4.77 6.88
N LEU A 86 -8.88 4.73 7.01
CA LEU A 86 -7.93 4.59 5.90
C LEU A 86 -6.94 3.47 6.21
N ALA A 87 -6.61 2.66 5.20
CA ALA A 87 -5.52 1.70 5.23
C ALA A 87 -4.83 1.68 3.87
N GLY A 88 -3.52 1.48 3.81
CA GLY A 88 -2.82 1.49 2.53
C GLY A 88 -1.32 1.37 2.65
N GLU A 89 -0.62 1.84 1.62
CA GLU A 89 0.82 1.74 1.46
C GLU A 89 1.44 3.03 0.93
N SER A 90 2.75 3.14 1.07
CA SER A 90 3.53 4.27 0.57
C SER A 90 4.85 3.79 -0.04
N ASP A 91 5.13 4.20 -1.28
CA ASP A 91 6.42 3.98 -1.93
C ASP A 91 7.02 5.32 -2.37
N ASN A 92 8.22 5.62 -1.88
CA ASN A 92 8.90 6.90 -2.03
C ASN A 92 8.02 8.10 -1.62
N ALA A 93 7.41 8.79 -2.60
CA ALA A 93 6.48 9.88 -2.40
C ALA A 93 5.03 9.48 -2.69
N ASP A 94 4.80 8.37 -3.39
CA ASP A 94 3.48 7.85 -3.75
C ASP A 94 2.80 7.19 -2.55
N ILE A 95 1.50 7.41 -2.44
CA ILE A 95 0.63 6.88 -1.38
C ILE A 95 -0.65 6.39 -2.04
N LEU A 96 -0.98 5.13 -1.78
CA LEU A 96 -2.23 4.49 -2.19
C LEU A 96 -2.97 4.05 -0.91
N MET A 97 -4.25 4.37 -0.78
CA MET A 97 -5.06 3.95 0.38
C MET A 97 -6.49 3.60 0.00
N GLU A 98 -7.02 2.57 0.62
CA GLU A 98 -8.45 2.25 0.66
C GLU A 98 -9.13 3.03 1.79
N GLU A 99 -10.37 3.45 1.53
CA GLU A 99 -11.25 4.09 2.48
C GLU A 99 -12.32 3.12 2.99
N SER A 100 -12.69 3.20 4.26
CA SER A 100 -13.91 2.57 4.75
C SER A 100 -14.71 3.47 5.70
N VAL A 101 -15.94 3.80 5.31
CA VAL A 101 -16.94 4.50 6.15
C VAL A 101 -17.57 3.62 7.23
N ASN A 102 -17.45 2.29 7.13
CA ASN A 102 -18.07 1.34 8.07
C ASN A 102 -17.08 0.36 8.75
N GLY A 103 -15.79 0.43 8.40
CA GLY A 103 -14.73 -0.43 8.92
C GLY A 103 -14.79 -1.88 8.44
N LYS A 104 -15.47 -2.15 7.32
CA LYS A 104 -15.63 -3.50 6.76
C LYS A 104 -15.53 -3.53 5.24
N ASP A 105 -16.22 -2.61 4.56
CA ASP A 105 -16.33 -2.56 3.11
C ASP A 105 -15.58 -1.33 2.58
N VAL A 106 -14.93 -1.43 1.42
CA VAL A 106 -14.20 -0.30 0.79
C VAL A 106 -15.22 0.67 0.17
N SER A 107 -15.14 1.94 0.55
CA SER A 107 -16.05 3.02 0.10
C SER A 107 -15.43 4.00 -0.90
N GLY A 108 -14.12 3.94 -1.07
CA GLY A 108 -13.37 4.76 -2.02
C GLY A 108 -11.88 4.47 -1.96
N GLU A 109 -11.14 5.06 -2.90
CA GLU A 109 -9.71 4.86 -3.10
C GLU A 109 -9.01 6.21 -3.17
N TRP A 110 -7.83 6.31 -2.58
CA TRP A 110 -6.97 7.48 -2.56
C TRP A 110 -5.67 7.16 -3.30
N ALA A 111 -5.33 7.96 -4.31
CA ALA A 111 -4.04 7.90 -5.00
C ALA A 111 -3.41 9.29 -5.07
N GLY A 112 -2.21 9.46 -4.51
CA GLY A 112 -1.55 10.77 -4.51
C GLY A 112 -0.09 10.72 -4.10
N LYS A 113 0.53 11.90 -4.01
CA LYS A 113 1.95 12.06 -3.64
C LYS A 113 2.12 13.01 -2.46
N LEU A 114 2.96 12.64 -1.49
CA LEU A 114 3.42 13.50 -0.39
C LEU A 114 4.80 14.08 -0.74
N VAL A 115 4.82 15.35 -1.14
CA VAL A 115 6.05 16.08 -1.51
C VAL A 115 6.25 17.25 -0.54
N GLY A 116 7.38 17.25 0.17
CA GLY A 116 7.62 18.20 1.26
C GLY A 116 6.60 18.01 2.38
N ASN A 117 5.71 18.99 2.54
CA ASN A 117 4.59 18.99 3.48
C ASN A 117 3.22 18.85 2.80
N THR A 118 3.15 18.70 1.47
CA THR A 118 1.89 18.65 0.72
C THR A 118 1.58 17.23 0.26
N PHE A 119 0.46 16.67 0.73
CA PHE A 119 -0.12 15.44 0.20
C PHE A 119 -1.26 15.80 -0.75
N SER A 120 -1.11 15.50 -2.04
CA SER A 120 -2.11 15.86 -3.06
C SER A 120 -2.29 14.77 -4.10
N GLY A 121 -3.49 14.65 -4.63
CA GLY A 121 -3.84 13.63 -5.61
C GLY A 121 -5.34 13.56 -5.86
N THR A 122 -5.83 12.34 -6.02
CA THR A 122 -7.20 12.01 -6.42
C THR A 122 -7.82 10.99 -5.47
N TRP A 123 -9.09 11.20 -5.16
CA TRP A 123 -9.99 10.22 -4.56
C TRP A 123 -10.99 9.73 -5.60
N SER A 124 -11.29 8.44 -5.64
CA SER A 124 -12.33 7.83 -6.49
C SER A 124 -13.30 6.98 -5.66
N THR A 125 -14.52 6.77 -6.16
CA THR A 125 -15.33 5.59 -5.80
C THR A 125 -14.69 4.32 -6.39
N THR A 126 -14.98 3.15 -5.81
CA THR A 126 -14.42 1.85 -6.25
C THR A 126 -14.85 1.39 -7.66
N ASP A 127 -15.74 2.14 -8.30
CA ASP A 127 -16.19 1.97 -9.69
C ASP A 127 -15.73 3.12 -10.62
N ASP A 128 -14.87 4.03 -10.13
CA ASP A 128 -14.42 5.27 -10.76
C ASP A 128 -15.55 6.22 -11.24
N ALA A 129 -16.81 6.00 -10.83
CA ALA A 129 -17.94 6.82 -11.26
C ALA A 129 -17.91 8.25 -10.68
N VAL A 130 -17.27 8.46 -9.52
CA VAL A 130 -17.07 9.78 -8.91
C VAL A 130 -15.62 9.95 -8.51
N THR A 131 -14.99 11.01 -9.03
CA THR A 131 -13.60 11.37 -8.77
C THR A 131 -13.51 12.78 -8.17
N LYS A 132 -12.65 12.98 -7.17
CA LYS A 132 -12.44 14.27 -6.48
C LYS A 132 -10.94 14.55 -6.32
N PRO A 133 -10.44 15.75 -6.67
CA PRO A 133 -9.07 16.13 -6.32
C PRO A 133 -8.96 16.36 -4.81
N PHE A 134 -7.78 16.13 -4.23
CA PHE A 134 -7.48 16.52 -2.86
C PHE A 134 -6.12 17.21 -2.74
N ALA A 135 -5.99 18.10 -1.77
CA ALA A 135 -4.73 18.76 -1.41
C ALA A 135 -4.72 19.06 0.10
N LEU A 136 -3.82 18.38 0.81
CA LEU A 136 -3.67 18.44 2.27
C LEU A 136 -2.25 18.88 2.64
N THR A 137 -2.12 19.68 3.69
CA THR A 137 -0.83 20.12 4.24
C THR A 137 -0.59 19.46 5.59
N VAL A 138 0.56 18.80 5.75
CA VAL A 138 1.07 18.28 7.03
C VAL A 138 1.20 19.44 8.01
N GLN A 139 0.45 19.36 9.10
CA GLN A 139 0.44 20.33 10.18
C GLN A 139 1.71 20.13 11.02
N SER A 140 2.45 21.21 11.27
CA SER A 140 3.53 21.18 12.27
C SER A 140 2.95 20.81 13.64
N PRO A 141 3.64 20.00 14.45
CA PRO A 141 3.26 19.78 15.84
C PRO A 141 3.06 21.13 16.53
N ARG A 142 1.86 21.36 17.09
CA ARG A 142 1.57 22.62 17.77
C ARG A 142 2.49 22.72 18.99
N ALA A 143 3.43 23.65 18.96
CA ALA A 143 4.26 23.97 20.12
C ALA A 143 3.34 24.43 21.26
N VAL A 144 3.09 23.53 22.21
CA VAL A 144 2.50 23.87 23.49
C VAL A 144 3.54 24.70 24.27
N LYS A 145 3.12 25.89 24.70
CA LYS A 145 3.91 26.85 25.47
C LYS A 145 3.31 26.96 26.86
#